data_AF-A0A2X0MJG8-F1
#
_entry.id   AF-A0A2X0MJG8-F1
#
_cell.length_a   1.000
_cell.length_b   1.000
_cell.length_c   1.000
_cell.angle_alpha   90.00
_cell.angle_beta   90.00
_cell.angle_gamma   90.00
#
_symmetry.space_group_name_H-M   'P 1'
#
loop_
_entity.id
_entity.type
_entity.pdbx_description
1 polymer ?
#
loop_
_entity_poly.entity_id
_entity_poly.type
_entity_poly.pdbx_seq_one_letter_code
_entity_poly.pdbx_strand_id
1 'polypeptide(L)'
;MRLTDQGSRQACGARLTAGRAGVRGTAYCKRGRRAGTAYCKEGRGRARLSPRRQTLAAKAEKTISLAHSRSLALNGLRDALRRTRMRVIVTTPLLRSLARPTVSATIAHARLVRSSVSPSLLTASSTTSTRFPCLSLARAFSSSRVIADEVVDAPAAAATEEPSDVVVKKPRKASTSQADKDKLKAQKLKLKEKEKARKEKQKAAEKKKKQQAKLQAKLQAKLQAAEKKKKEQLKAKAKATPKPRLTSRLNPPKQPMNTWSIFLTQYTAGRKAAHNPADGKFPSVAEIARDAAPAYRDLSPSDKAELLRTADEQKAAFAQVLAEWTASLTPEMIREENAIRARRKKLGKSRKGPMKLEGQPKRPPSAYILSVTKLVYQGLGFVSNASLVLFGRWTSKIRNEQGVAGEVLKGETNILEQSRLLAAAWKSLSSEEKAALEVEQKEALAAYQEAKAAFQAKLKQSASA
;
A
#
# COMPACT_ATOMS: atom_id res chain seq x y z
N MET A 1 -48.79 50.17 -45.27
CA MET A 1 -49.35 48.94 -45.87
C MET A 1 -48.66 47.78 -45.15
N ARG A 2 -49.28 46.89 -44.33
CA ARG A 2 -50.51 46.07 -44.52
C ARG A 2 -50.44 45.26 -45.82
N LEU A 3 -50.60 43.93 -45.87
CA LEU A 3 -50.77 42.86 -44.84
C LEU A 3 -49.66 41.78 -45.07
N THR A 4 -49.62 40.54 -44.57
CA THR A 4 -50.60 39.64 -43.88
C THR A 4 -49.89 38.62 -42.98
N ASP A 5 -50.66 37.95 -42.12
CA ASP A 5 -50.30 36.82 -41.24
C ASP A 5 -50.78 35.47 -41.86
N GLN A 6 -50.11 34.36 -41.55
CA GLN A 6 -50.73 33.02 -41.42
C GLN A 6 -49.75 31.99 -40.85
N GLY A 7 -50.09 31.43 -39.68
CA GLY A 7 -49.39 30.29 -39.10
C GLY A 7 -50.12 28.96 -39.32
N SER A 8 -49.38 27.84 -39.21
CA SER A 8 -49.97 26.50 -39.09
C SER A 8 -49.32 25.72 -37.96
N ARG A 9 -50.10 25.40 -36.92
CA ARG A 9 -49.80 24.34 -35.95
C ARG A 9 -50.36 23.03 -36.50
N GLN A 10 -49.60 21.94 -36.42
CA GLN A 10 -50.04 20.65 -35.84
C GLN A 10 -49.05 19.51 -36.12
N ALA A 11 -48.88 18.66 -35.09
CA ALA A 11 -48.78 17.18 -35.13
C ALA A 11 -47.64 16.63 -34.24
N CYS A 12 -47.96 16.37 -32.97
CA CYS A 12 -47.08 15.60 -32.09
C CYS A 12 -47.15 14.09 -32.42
N GLY A 13 -46.17 13.57 -33.15
CA GLY A 13 -46.03 12.13 -33.42
C GLY A 13 -45.33 11.37 -32.28
N ALA A 14 -46.07 10.98 -31.24
CA ALA A 14 -45.54 10.17 -30.14
C ALA A 14 -45.36 8.70 -30.55
N ARG A 15 -44.17 8.31 -31.01
CA ARG A 15 -43.85 6.91 -31.35
C ARG A 15 -43.41 6.13 -30.11
N LEU A 16 -44.36 5.44 -29.48
CA LEU A 16 -44.12 4.48 -28.39
C LEU A 16 -43.35 3.24 -28.89
N THR A 17 -42.05 3.15 -28.59
CA THR A 17 -41.29 1.90 -28.73
C THR A 17 -41.35 1.09 -27.43
N ALA A 18 -42.13 0.01 -27.43
CA ALA A 18 -42.26 -0.91 -26.31
C ALA A 18 -40.97 -1.76 -26.11
N GLY A 19 -40.03 -1.25 -25.32
CA GLY A 19 -38.84 -1.99 -24.89
C GLY A 19 -39.14 -2.86 -23.66
N ARG A 20 -39.08 -4.20 -23.80
CA ARG A 20 -39.22 -5.16 -22.69
C ARG A 20 -38.21 -4.87 -21.57
N ALA A 21 -38.69 -4.37 -20.43
CA ALA A 21 -37.88 -4.26 -19.22
C ALA A 21 -37.76 -5.63 -18.53
N GLY A 22 -36.59 -6.27 -18.63
CA GLY A 22 -36.28 -7.48 -17.87
C GLY A 22 -36.08 -7.17 -16.38
N VAL A 23 -37.11 -7.40 -15.57
CA VAL A 23 -37.08 -7.19 -14.11
C VAL A 23 -36.11 -8.16 -13.44
N ARG A 24 -34.90 -7.69 -13.13
CA ARG A 24 -34.00 -8.38 -12.18
C ARG A 24 -34.30 -7.89 -10.78
N GLY A 25 -35.18 -8.59 -10.07
CA GLY A 25 -35.46 -8.33 -8.66
C GLY A 25 -34.25 -8.61 -7.78
N THR A 26 -33.55 -7.58 -7.31
CA THR A 26 -32.58 -7.72 -6.21
C THR A 26 -33.32 -7.68 -4.88
N ALA A 27 -33.49 -8.84 -4.24
CA ALA A 27 -34.12 -8.96 -2.94
C ALA A 27 -33.37 -8.13 -1.87
N TYR A 28 -34.09 -7.26 -1.17
CA TYR A 28 -33.50 -6.37 -0.15
C TYR A 28 -33.58 -7.03 1.24
N CYS A 29 -32.51 -7.68 1.68
CA CYS A 29 -32.45 -8.27 3.02
C CYS A 29 -32.47 -7.19 4.13
N LYS A 30 -33.66 -6.90 4.66
CA LYS A 30 -33.85 -6.24 5.96
C LYS A 30 -33.32 -7.16 7.09
N ARG A 31 -32.05 -7.01 7.47
CA ARG A 31 -31.55 -7.30 8.83
C ARG A 31 -30.22 -6.59 9.07
N GLY A 32 -30.29 -5.43 9.72
CA GLY A 32 -29.11 -4.62 10.02
C GLY A 32 -28.37 -5.10 11.27
N ARG A 33 -27.15 -5.62 11.09
CA ARG A 33 -26.03 -5.53 12.06
C ARG A 33 -24.72 -5.58 11.27
N ARG A 34 -24.22 -4.44 10.81
CA ARG A 34 -22.83 -4.35 10.31
C ARG A 34 -21.90 -4.09 11.49
N ALA A 35 -20.95 -4.99 11.69
CA ALA A 35 -19.86 -4.78 12.64
C ALA A 35 -19.09 -3.50 12.28
N GLY A 36 -18.92 -2.60 13.24
CA GLY A 36 -18.14 -1.39 13.05
C GLY A 36 -16.66 -1.73 12.91
N THR A 37 -16.10 -1.56 11.71
CA THR A 37 -14.65 -1.64 11.50
C THR A 37 -13.97 -0.48 12.24
N ALA A 38 -13.35 -0.79 13.38
CA ALA A 38 -12.65 0.21 14.19
C ALA A 38 -11.50 0.83 13.39
N TYR A 39 -11.61 2.12 13.08
CA TYR A 39 -10.60 2.85 12.32
C TYR A 39 -9.41 3.20 13.23
N CYS A 40 -8.47 2.27 13.37
CA CYS A 40 -7.23 2.48 14.12
C CYS A 40 -6.43 3.64 13.52
N LYS A 41 -6.53 4.80 14.17
CA LYS A 41 -5.81 6.02 13.82
C LYS A 41 -4.35 5.87 14.25
N GLU A 42 -3.54 5.17 13.45
CA GLU A 42 -2.09 4.96 13.66
C GLU A 42 -1.27 6.26 13.53
N GLY A 43 -1.51 7.21 14.43
CA GLY A 43 -0.54 8.25 14.74
C GLY A 43 0.59 7.64 15.57
N ARG A 44 1.78 7.44 14.98
CA ARG A 44 2.98 6.97 15.70
C ARG A 44 3.56 8.03 16.66
N GLY A 45 2.75 8.53 17.58
CA GLY A 45 3.22 9.02 18.87
C GLY A 45 3.11 7.86 19.86
N ARG A 46 4.20 7.50 20.55
CA ARG A 46 4.12 6.57 21.68
C ARG A 46 3.43 7.28 22.85
N ALA A 47 2.11 7.33 22.82
CA ALA A 47 1.32 7.62 24.01
C ALA A 47 1.76 6.63 25.08
N ARG A 48 2.25 7.12 26.22
CA ARG A 48 2.48 6.27 27.39
C ARG A 48 1.10 5.77 27.80
N LEU A 49 0.81 4.50 27.52
CA LEU A 49 -0.37 3.83 28.07
C LEU A 49 -0.35 4.03 29.59
N SER A 50 -1.49 4.36 30.20
CA SER A 50 -1.58 4.41 31.66
C SER A 50 -1.18 3.05 32.24
N PRO A 51 -0.62 2.97 33.47
CA PRO A 51 -0.15 1.69 34.04
C PRO A 51 -1.21 0.58 33.98
N ARG A 52 -2.49 0.90 34.25
CA ARG A 52 -3.64 0.00 34.12
C ARG A 52 -3.89 -0.52 32.69
N ARG A 53 -3.55 0.25 31.64
CA ARG A 53 -3.60 -0.22 30.25
C ARG A 53 -2.37 -1.04 29.86
N GLN A 54 -1.21 -0.81 30.48
CA GLN A 54 -0.01 -1.63 30.26
C GLN A 54 -0.20 -3.05 30.84
N THR A 55 -0.75 -3.18 32.04
CA THR A 55 -1.04 -4.49 32.66
C THR A 55 -2.10 -5.27 31.88
N LEU A 56 -3.15 -4.61 31.38
CA LEU A 56 -4.14 -5.24 30.51
C LEU A 56 -3.55 -5.69 29.16
N ALA A 57 -2.68 -4.88 28.54
CA ALA A 57 -1.98 -5.28 27.32
C ALA A 57 -1.08 -6.51 27.55
N ALA A 58 -0.29 -6.52 28.62
CA ALA A 58 0.55 -7.68 28.98
C ALA A 58 -0.28 -8.95 29.29
N LYS A 59 -1.48 -8.81 29.89
CA LYS A 59 -2.39 -9.92 30.14
C LYS A 59 -2.99 -10.47 28.83
N ALA A 60 -3.31 -9.59 27.87
CA ALA A 60 -3.76 -9.97 26.53
C ALA A 60 -2.65 -10.65 25.69
N GLU A 61 -1.41 -10.17 25.76
CA GLU A 61 -0.27 -10.82 25.09
C GLU A 61 -0.04 -12.24 25.64
N LYS A 62 -0.17 -12.44 26.96
CA LYS A 62 -0.09 -13.79 27.57
C LYS A 62 -1.21 -14.72 27.09
N THR A 63 -2.46 -14.27 27.00
CA THR A 63 -3.55 -15.13 26.50
C THR A 63 -3.44 -15.43 25.01
N ILE A 64 -2.98 -14.48 24.19
CA ILE A 64 -2.70 -14.70 22.77
C ILE A 64 -1.56 -15.73 22.60
N SER A 65 -0.49 -15.61 23.38
CA SER A 65 0.62 -16.58 23.37
C SER A 65 0.15 -17.99 23.76
N LEU A 66 -0.66 -18.11 24.82
CA LEU A 66 -1.24 -19.39 25.25
C LEU A 66 -2.15 -20.02 24.18
N ALA A 67 -2.97 -19.21 23.52
CA ALA A 67 -3.83 -19.65 22.42
C ALA A 67 -3.01 -20.11 21.19
N HIS A 68 -1.91 -19.43 20.89
CA HIS A 68 -1.01 -19.82 19.80
C HIS A 68 -0.33 -21.17 20.08
N SER A 69 0.19 -21.37 21.30
CA SER A 69 0.76 -22.66 21.71
C SER A 69 -0.25 -23.81 21.67
N ARG A 70 -1.51 -23.57 22.10
CA ARG A 70 -2.60 -24.55 21.96
C ARG A 70 -2.92 -24.87 20.50
N SER A 71 -2.93 -23.87 19.61
CA SER A 71 -3.15 -24.07 18.17
C SER A 71 -2.04 -24.91 17.52
N LEU A 72 -0.77 -24.66 17.88
CA LEU A 72 0.36 -25.48 17.41
C LEU A 72 0.27 -26.93 17.89
N ALA A 73 -0.11 -27.16 19.16
CA ALA A 73 -0.33 -28.50 19.69
C ALA A 73 -1.46 -29.25 18.95
N LEU A 74 -2.58 -28.59 18.68
CA LEU A 74 -3.71 -29.17 17.92
C LEU A 74 -3.34 -29.48 16.45
N ASN A 75 -2.50 -28.65 15.82
CA ASN A 75 -2.00 -28.93 14.48
C ASN A 75 -1.04 -30.13 14.46
N GLY A 76 -0.15 -30.24 15.45
CA GLY A 76 0.69 -31.44 15.63
C GLY A 76 -0.13 -32.71 15.83
N LEU A 77 -1.21 -32.65 16.61
CA LEU A 77 -2.13 -33.78 16.80
C LEU A 77 -2.85 -34.17 15.50
N ARG A 78 -3.27 -33.19 14.69
CA ARG A 78 -3.88 -33.44 13.37
C ARG A 78 -2.90 -34.08 12.39
N ASP A 79 -1.64 -33.65 12.39
CA ASP A 79 -0.62 -34.24 11.51
C ASP A 79 -0.23 -35.65 11.96
N ALA A 80 -0.23 -35.95 13.26
CA ALA A 80 -0.10 -37.31 13.77
C ALA A 80 -1.27 -38.20 13.29
N LEU A 81 -2.51 -37.71 13.38
CA LEU A 81 -3.72 -38.40 12.88
C LEU A 81 -3.73 -38.63 11.37
N ARG A 82 -3.14 -37.71 10.57
CA ARG A 82 -2.96 -37.93 9.12
C ARG A 82 -1.94 -39.04 8.84
N ARG A 83 -0.84 -39.10 9.62
CA ARG A 83 0.21 -40.13 9.45
C ARG A 83 -0.30 -41.52 9.82
N THR A 84 -1.15 -41.67 10.84
CA THR A 84 -1.74 -42.98 11.17
C THR A 84 -2.83 -43.42 10.18
N ARG A 85 -3.55 -42.50 9.53
CA ARG A 85 -4.58 -42.86 8.52
C ARG A 85 -4.04 -43.30 7.15
N MET A 86 -2.75 -43.18 6.85
CA MET A 86 -2.17 -43.56 5.54
C MET A 86 -1.63 -45.01 5.46
N ARG A 87 -2.01 -45.91 6.38
CA ARG A 87 -1.57 -47.32 6.38
C ARG A 87 -2.65 -48.36 6.05
N VAL A 88 -3.77 -47.96 5.46
CA VAL A 88 -4.76 -48.89 4.91
C VAL A 88 -5.02 -48.54 3.44
N ILE A 89 -4.20 -49.11 2.56
CA ILE A 89 -4.51 -49.24 1.14
C ILE A 89 -4.61 -50.73 0.86
N VAL A 90 -5.83 -51.18 0.58
CA VAL A 90 -6.13 -52.54 0.17
C VAL A 90 -5.70 -52.72 -1.28
N THR A 91 -4.99 -53.82 -1.55
CA THR A 91 -4.59 -54.24 -2.90
C THR A 91 -5.69 -55.08 -3.56
N THR A 92 -6.24 -54.64 -4.69
CA THR A 92 -6.81 -55.51 -5.74
C THR A 92 -6.81 -54.82 -7.11
N PRO A 93 -6.77 -55.55 -8.25
CA PRO A 93 -6.47 -54.97 -9.57
C PRO A 93 -7.60 -55.14 -10.63
N LEU A 94 -7.30 -54.69 -11.86
CA LEU A 94 -7.82 -55.17 -13.17
C LEU A 94 -9.28 -54.85 -13.59
N LEU A 95 -9.46 -53.96 -14.59
CA LEU A 95 -9.87 -54.31 -15.99
C LEU A 95 -10.44 -53.14 -16.85
N ARG A 96 -10.19 -53.27 -18.17
CA ARG A 96 -11.02 -52.87 -19.35
C ARG A 96 -11.21 -51.42 -19.85
N SER A 97 -10.64 -51.22 -21.06
CA SER A 97 -11.29 -50.85 -22.35
C SER A 97 -11.71 -49.41 -22.72
N LEU A 98 -11.05 -48.93 -23.80
CA LEU A 98 -11.60 -48.39 -25.06
C LEU A 98 -12.65 -47.26 -25.03
N ALA A 99 -12.29 -46.09 -25.58
CA ALA A 99 -12.86 -45.57 -26.84
C ALA A 99 -12.15 -44.27 -27.31
N ARG A 100 -11.88 -44.14 -28.62
CA ARG A 100 -11.69 -42.84 -29.30
C ARG A 100 -13.07 -42.36 -29.79
N PRO A 101 -13.22 -41.08 -30.19
CA PRO A 101 -13.22 -40.87 -31.64
C PRO A 101 -12.41 -39.67 -32.13
N THR A 102 -11.97 -39.79 -33.38
CA THR A 102 -11.41 -38.73 -34.22
C THR A 102 -12.52 -37.94 -34.91
N VAL A 103 -12.34 -36.62 -35.07
CA VAL A 103 -13.01 -35.86 -36.14
C VAL A 103 -11.98 -34.94 -36.80
N SER A 104 -11.73 -35.17 -38.08
CA SER A 104 -11.08 -34.23 -38.98
C SER A 104 -12.15 -33.51 -39.79
N ALA A 105 -12.02 -32.20 -39.98
CA ALA A 105 -12.71 -31.45 -41.03
C ALA A 105 -11.81 -30.29 -41.49
N THR A 106 -11.58 -30.22 -42.79
CA THR A 106 -10.67 -29.28 -43.47
C THR A 106 -11.45 -28.28 -44.34
N ILE A 107 -10.73 -27.31 -44.94
CA ILE A 107 -11.18 -26.43 -46.06
C ILE A 107 -12.16 -25.31 -45.60
N ALA A 108 -11.91 -24.02 -45.78
CA ALA A 108 -11.66 -23.34 -47.06
C ALA A 108 -10.94 -21.99 -46.94
N HIS A 109 -10.11 -21.66 -47.94
CA HIS A 109 -9.64 -20.30 -48.19
C HIS A 109 -10.72 -19.45 -48.85
N ALA A 110 -10.88 -18.21 -48.42
CA ALA A 110 -11.51 -17.15 -49.22
C ALA A 110 -10.60 -15.91 -49.23
N ARG A 111 -9.91 -15.68 -50.35
CA ARG A 111 -9.25 -14.39 -50.62
C ARG A 111 -10.32 -13.37 -50.98
N LEU A 112 -10.35 -12.24 -50.29
CA LEU A 112 -11.08 -11.05 -50.75
C LEU A 112 -10.12 -9.86 -50.80
N VAL A 113 -9.73 -9.52 -52.03
CA VAL A 113 -9.06 -8.26 -52.35
C VAL A 113 -10.09 -7.15 -52.11
N ARG A 114 -9.73 -6.12 -51.35
CA ARG A 114 -10.41 -4.82 -51.49
C ARG A 114 -9.45 -3.65 -51.34
N SER A 115 -9.66 -2.70 -52.23
CA SER A 115 -8.80 -1.58 -52.57
C SER A 115 -8.71 -0.49 -51.49
N SER A 116 -7.61 0.25 -51.58
CA SER A 116 -7.38 1.55 -50.97
C SER A 116 -8.48 2.57 -51.27
N VAL A 117 -9.02 3.24 -50.24
CA VAL A 117 -9.37 4.67 -50.26
C VAL A 117 -9.09 5.27 -48.87
N SER A 118 -8.23 6.27 -48.83
CA SER A 118 -8.21 7.34 -47.83
C SER A 118 -8.80 8.58 -48.53
N PRO A 119 -9.53 9.51 -47.87
CA PRO A 119 -8.92 10.32 -46.82
C PRO A 119 -9.84 10.90 -45.71
N SER A 120 -9.22 11.73 -44.86
CA SER A 120 -9.80 12.89 -44.16
C SER A 120 -10.74 12.70 -42.96
N LEU A 121 -10.17 12.98 -41.78
CA LEU A 121 -10.64 14.01 -40.83
C LEU A 121 -12.16 14.18 -40.64
N LEU A 122 -12.70 13.64 -39.54
CA LEU A 122 -13.63 14.40 -38.70
C LEU A 122 -13.48 14.04 -37.21
N THR A 123 -13.27 15.06 -36.39
CA THR A 123 -13.29 14.99 -34.93
C THR A 123 -14.72 15.01 -34.40
N ALA A 124 -15.11 14.02 -33.59
CA ALA A 124 -16.30 14.10 -32.74
C ALA A 124 -16.02 13.45 -31.38
N SER A 125 -16.13 14.24 -30.30
CA SER A 125 -16.04 13.76 -28.92
C SER A 125 -17.38 13.91 -28.22
N SER A 126 -17.97 12.79 -27.80
CA SER A 126 -19.16 12.70 -26.95
C SER A 126 -19.18 11.28 -26.33
N THR A 127 -19.63 11.04 -25.09
CA THR A 127 -20.10 11.95 -24.02
C THR A 127 -19.98 11.26 -22.66
N THR A 128 -19.72 12.06 -21.63
CA THR A 128 -20.13 11.90 -20.21
C THR A 128 -20.65 10.53 -19.69
N SER A 129 -19.96 9.99 -18.68
CA SER A 129 -20.58 9.09 -17.68
C SER A 129 -20.42 9.68 -16.29
N THR A 130 -21.55 10.05 -15.68
CA THR A 130 -21.64 10.75 -14.39
C THR A 130 -21.44 9.82 -13.20
N ARG A 131 -20.72 10.30 -12.17
CA ARG A 131 -20.72 9.70 -10.82
C ARG A 131 -21.08 10.75 -9.78
N PHE A 132 -22.17 10.51 -9.06
CA PHE A 132 -22.60 11.32 -7.92
C PHE A 132 -21.66 11.11 -6.71
N PRO A 133 -21.28 12.17 -5.98
CA PRO A 133 -20.70 12.05 -4.64
C PRO A 133 -21.78 12.05 -3.55
N CYS A 134 -21.61 11.20 -2.53
CA CYS A 134 -22.54 11.09 -1.42
C CYS A 134 -22.46 12.30 -0.47
N LEU A 135 -23.61 12.81 -0.02
CA LEU A 135 -23.70 13.82 1.03
C LEU A 135 -23.55 13.17 2.41
N SER A 136 -22.65 13.70 3.25
CA SER A 136 -22.51 13.34 4.66
C SER A 136 -23.05 14.46 5.55
N LEU A 137 -24.25 14.29 6.11
CA LEU A 137 -24.79 15.17 7.13
C LEU A 137 -24.16 14.86 8.49
N ALA A 138 -23.71 15.90 9.19
CA ALA A 138 -23.35 15.85 10.60
C ALA A 138 -24.46 16.48 11.44
N ARG A 139 -24.74 15.93 12.63
CA ARG A 139 -25.58 16.58 13.65
C ARG A 139 -24.97 16.34 15.04
N ALA A 140 -25.21 17.29 15.94
CA ALA A 140 -24.47 17.44 17.20
C ALA A 140 -25.22 16.90 18.43
N PHE A 141 -24.43 16.64 19.49
CA PHE A 141 -24.72 16.68 20.93
C PHE A 141 -26.18 16.65 21.46
N SER A 142 -26.43 15.76 22.43
CA SER A 142 -26.92 16.18 23.76
C SER A 142 -26.54 15.15 24.85
N SER A 143 -26.87 15.44 26.11
CA SER A 143 -26.23 14.95 27.36
C SER A 143 -27.15 14.11 28.28
N SER A 144 -26.56 13.59 29.38
CA SER A 144 -27.17 13.12 30.66
C SER A 144 -27.41 11.60 30.77
N ARG A 145 -26.77 10.89 31.75
CA ARG A 145 -27.13 10.64 33.19
C ARG A 145 -28.41 9.76 33.28
N VAL A 146 -28.55 8.72 34.14
CA VAL A 146 -28.07 8.49 35.53
C VAL A 146 -28.33 7.02 36.01
N ILE A 147 -27.67 6.57 37.11
CA ILE A 147 -27.96 5.44 38.08
C ILE A 147 -28.27 3.99 37.61
N ALA A 148 -27.60 2.98 38.21
CA ALA A 148 -28.18 1.81 38.92
C ALA A 148 -27.09 0.78 39.36
N ASP A 149 -27.44 -0.07 40.35
CA ASP A 149 -26.57 -0.94 41.18
C ASP A 149 -26.52 -2.43 40.76
N GLU A 150 -25.92 -3.28 41.63
CA GLU A 150 -26.08 -4.77 41.74
C GLU A 150 -25.26 -5.69 40.78
N VAL A 151 -24.90 -6.95 41.11
CA VAL A 151 -24.80 -7.72 42.39
C VAL A 151 -23.75 -8.85 42.24
N VAL A 152 -23.34 -9.42 43.40
CA VAL A 152 -22.61 -10.67 43.69
C VAL A 152 -22.64 -11.78 42.60
N ASP A 153 -21.49 -12.44 42.33
CA ASP A 153 -21.38 -13.92 42.47
C ASP A 153 -19.96 -14.54 42.36
N ALA A 154 -19.80 -15.69 43.03
CA ALA A 154 -18.66 -16.61 42.96
C ALA A 154 -19.14 -17.93 42.27
N PRO A 155 -18.51 -19.13 42.40
CA PRO A 155 -17.15 -19.53 42.79
C PRO A 155 -16.50 -20.46 41.72
N ALA A 156 -15.37 -21.12 42.03
CA ALA A 156 -15.09 -22.57 41.77
C ALA A 156 -13.59 -22.93 41.86
N ALA A 157 -13.28 -24.20 42.17
CA ALA A 157 -11.95 -24.70 42.55
C ALA A 157 -11.31 -25.68 41.54
N ALA A 158 -9.98 -25.90 41.67
CA ALA A 158 -9.18 -27.11 41.35
C ALA A 158 -7.70 -26.80 41.70
N ALA A 159 -6.95 -27.49 42.57
CA ALA A 159 -6.63 -28.93 42.76
C ALA A 159 -5.34 -29.39 42.01
N THR A 160 -4.70 -30.47 42.52
CA THR A 160 -3.61 -31.29 41.89
C THR A 160 -2.16 -30.72 41.97
N GLU A 161 -1.08 -31.43 42.35
CA GLU A 161 -0.83 -32.72 43.07
C GLU A 161 0.66 -32.81 43.49
N GLU A 162 1.00 -33.66 44.48
CA GLU A 162 2.38 -34.04 44.90
C GLU A 162 2.66 -35.51 44.53
N PRO A 163 3.86 -35.89 44.02
CA PRO A 163 4.23 -37.29 43.77
C PRO A 163 5.05 -37.94 44.90
N SER A 164 4.98 -39.27 44.99
CA SER A 164 5.21 -40.08 46.19
C SER A 164 6.60 -40.75 46.34
N ASP A 165 6.89 -41.16 47.58
CA ASP A 165 8.04 -41.99 47.98
C ASP A 165 8.07 -43.38 47.32
N VAL A 166 9.29 -43.85 47.00
CA VAL A 166 9.54 -45.22 46.53
C VAL A 166 10.36 -46.00 47.57
N VAL A 167 9.72 -47.00 48.17
CA VAL A 167 10.32 -47.94 49.13
C VAL A 167 11.27 -48.92 48.43
N VAL A 168 12.53 -49.00 48.87
CA VAL A 168 13.53 -49.95 48.35
C VAL A 168 13.95 -50.97 49.42
N LYS A 169 13.97 -52.25 49.01
CA LYS A 169 14.18 -53.43 49.87
C LYS A 169 15.63 -53.57 50.38
N LYS A 170 15.80 -54.05 51.62
CA LYS A 170 17.08 -54.48 52.21
C LYS A 170 17.58 -55.80 51.58
N PRO A 171 18.87 -55.91 51.18
CA PRO A 171 19.57 -57.19 51.02
C PRO A 171 20.35 -57.60 52.28
N ARG A 172 20.67 -58.89 52.38
CA ARG A 172 21.34 -59.55 53.54
C ARG A 172 22.82 -59.18 53.69
N LYS A 173 23.33 -59.30 54.93
CA LYS A 173 24.76 -59.18 55.25
C LYS A 173 25.51 -60.45 54.83
N ALA A 174 26.63 -60.28 54.13
CA ALA A 174 27.66 -61.32 53.96
C ALA A 174 28.98 -60.81 54.59
N SER A 175 29.73 -61.70 55.24
CA SER A 175 30.96 -61.38 55.97
C SER A 175 32.11 -61.05 55.02
N THR A 176 32.57 -59.79 55.02
CA THR A 176 33.72 -59.35 54.23
C THR A 176 35.02 -59.56 55.00
N SER A 177 36.04 -60.09 54.32
CA SER A 177 37.33 -60.44 54.93
C SER A 177 38.10 -59.21 55.43
N GLN A 178 39.06 -59.42 56.33
CA GLN A 178 39.89 -58.32 56.87
C GLN A 178 40.69 -57.61 55.75
N ALA A 179 41.14 -58.35 54.72
CA ALA A 179 41.88 -57.80 53.58
C ALA A 179 41.05 -56.83 52.71
N ASP A 180 39.72 -57.00 52.67
CA ASP A 180 38.83 -56.12 51.91
C ASP A 180 38.58 -54.79 52.64
N LYS A 181 38.63 -54.80 53.98
CA LYS A 181 38.47 -53.57 54.78
C LYS A 181 39.61 -52.58 54.52
N ASP A 182 40.84 -53.05 54.31
CA ASP A 182 41.98 -52.18 54.08
C ASP A 182 42.05 -51.70 52.62
N LYS A 183 41.65 -52.52 51.65
CA LYS A 183 41.37 -52.06 50.27
C LYS A 183 40.28 -50.98 50.26
N LEU A 184 39.21 -51.12 51.06
CA LEU A 184 38.14 -50.14 51.19
C LEU A 184 38.61 -48.83 51.85
N LYS A 185 39.50 -48.89 52.86
CA LYS A 185 40.14 -47.68 53.45
C LYS A 185 41.01 -46.95 52.42
N ALA A 186 41.83 -47.66 51.66
CA ALA A 186 42.66 -47.08 50.61
C ALA A 186 41.82 -46.44 49.49
N GLN A 187 40.71 -47.07 49.08
CA GLN A 187 39.75 -46.48 48.15
C GLN A 187 39.07 -45.23 48.73
N LYS A 188 38.65 -45.24 50.00
CA LYS A 188 38.08 -44.05 50.68
C LYS A 188 39.05 -42.87 50.73
N LEU A 189 40.35 -43.10 50.95
CA LEU A 189 41.38 -42.04 50.90
C LEU A 189 41.51 -41.46 49.49
N LYS A 190 41.67 -42.30 48.45
CA LYS A 190 41.73 -41.85 47.05
C LYS A 190 40.45 -41.13 46.58
N LEU A 191 39.29 -41.48 47.12
CA LEU A 191 38.03 -40.77 46.86
C LEU A 191 37.99 -39.39 47.53
N LYS A 192 38.39 -39.28 48.81
CA LYS A 192 38.48 -37.98 49.52
C LYS A 192 39.44 -37.00 48.85
N GLU A 193 40.56 -37.49 48.32
CA GLU A 193 41.53 -36.67 47.59
C GLU A 193 40.98 -36.17 46.24
N LYS A 194 40.35 -37.07 45.45
CA LYS A 194 39.63 -36.69 44.22
C LYS A 194 38.48 -35.71 44.49
N GLU A 195 37.83 -35.80 45.65
CA GLU A 195 36.78 -34.87 46.07
C GLU A 195 37.34 -33.47 46.40
N LYS A 196 38.48 -33.37 47.12
CA LYS A 196 39.18 -32.10 47.35
C LYS A 196 39.60 -31.44 46.03
N ALA A 197 40.22 -32.19 45.12
CA ALA A 197 40.62 -31.69 43.79
C ALA A 197 39.42 -31.22 42.95
N ARG A 198 38.26 -31.92 43.02
CA ARG A 198 37.01 -31.47 42.39
C ARG A 198 36.49 -30.16 42.99
N LYS A 199 36.50 -30.01 44.31
CA LYS A 199 36.06 -28.78 45.01
C LYS A 199 36.96 -27.58 44.66
N GLU A 200 38.26 -27.77 44.54
CA GLU A 200 39.18 -26.71 44.10
C GLU A 200 38.98 -26.32 42.63
N LYS A 201 38.84 -27.30 41.73
CA LYS A 201 38.53 -27.06 40.31
C LYS A 201 37.20 -26.35 40.11
N GLN A 202 36.18 -26.66 40.93
CA GLN A 202 34.91 -25.93 40.96
C GLN A 202 35.08 -24.48 41.42
N LYS A 203 35.76 -24.23 42.54
CA LYS A 203 36.06 -22.87 43.04
C LYS A 203 36.86 -22.04 42.02
N ALA A 204 37.79 -22.65 41.28
CA ALA A 204 38.54 -21.98 40.22
C ALA A 204 37.66 -21.64 39.00
N ALA A 205 36.79 -22.56 38.58
CA ALA A 205 35.84 -22.32 37.49
C ALA A 205 34.81 -21.23 37.85
N GLU A 206 34.34 -21.20 39.09
CA GLU A 206 33.44 -20.15 39.59
C GLU A 206 34.10 -18.77 39.60
N LYS A 207 35.35 -18.67 40.08
CA LYS A 207 36.15 -17.42 40.01
C LYS A 207 36.28 -16.92 38.56
N LYS A 208 36.58 -17.80 37.60
CA LYS A 208 36.65 -17.44 36.17
C LYS A 208 35.31 -16.98 35.60
N LYS A 209 34.20 -17.68 35.91
CA LYS A 209 32.84 -17.25 35.52
C LYS A 209 32.47 -15.88 36.09
N LYS A 210 32.80 -15.62 37.36
CA LYS A 210 32.55 -14.33 38.04
C LYS A 210 33.36 -13.18 37.42
N GLN A 211 34.59 -13.45 36.94
CA GLN A 211 35.40 -12.47 36.19
C GLN A 211 34.81 -12.19 34.79
N GLN A 212 34.43 -13.23 34.03
CA GLN A 212 33.80 -13.07 32.72
C GLN A 212 32.48 -12.30 32.80
N ALA A 213 31.64 -12.59 33.79
CA ALA A 213 30.39 -11.86 34.04
C ALA A 213 30.64 -10.36 34.34
N LYS A 214 31.66 -10.04 35.15
CA LYS A 214 32.07 -8.64 35.41
C LYS A 214 32.51 -7.92 34.13
N LEU A 215 33.26 -8.58 33.24
CA LEU A 215 33.69 -7.99 31.97
C LEU A 215 32.51 -7.75 31.02
N GLN A 216 31.61 -8.72 30.88
CA GLN A 216 30.40 -8.57 30.07
C GLN A 216 29.49 -7.44 30.58
N ALA A 217 29.27 -7.36 31.89
CA ALA A 217 28.51 -6.26 32.50
C ALA A 217 29.16 -4.88 32.24
N LYS A 218 30.49 -4.77 32.36
CA LYS A 218 31.23 -3.53 32.06
C LYS A 218 31.13 -3.13 30.58
N LEU A 219 31.09 -4.09 29.67
CA LEU A 219 30.96 -3.85 28.23
C LEU A 219 29.53 -3.42 27.84
N GLN A 220 28.51 -4.09 28.40
CA GLN A 220 27.11 -3.68 28.24
C GLN A 220 26.83 -2.28 28.82
N ALA A 221 27.39 -1.96 30.00
CA ALA A 221 27.28 -0.62 30.59
C ALA A 221 27.90 0.46 29.69
N LYS A 222 29.06 0.19 29.08
CA LYS A 222 29.69 1.10 28.09
C LYS A 222 28.81 1.31 26.86
N LEU A 223 28.23 0.25 26.29
CA LEU A 223 27.34 0.36 25.12
C LEU A 223 26.08 1.18 25.44
N GLN A 224 25.44 0.92 26.59
CA GLN A 224 24.26 1.70 27.02
C GLN A 224 24.61 3.18 27.29
N ALA A 225 25.78 3.47 27.87
CA ALA A 225 26.25 4.84 28.06
C ALA A 225 26.51 5.56 26.71
N ALA A 226 27.10 4.86 25.74
CA ALA A 226 27.33 5.39 24.39
C ALA A 226 26.01 5.65 23.64
N GLU A 227 25.02 4.75 23.76
CA GLU A 227 23.69 4.96 23.16
C GLU A 227 22.95 6.14 23.81
N LYS A 228 22.98 6.26 25.15
CA LYS A 228 22.42 7.42 25.87
C LYS A 228 23.06 8.72 25.40
N LYS A 229 24.41 8.81 25.33
CA LYS A 229 25.12 9.98 24.82
C LYS A 229 24.75 10.31 23.37
N LYS A 230 24.69 9.33 22.46
CA LYS A 230 24.20 9.54 21.07
C LYS A 230 22.77 10.10 21.06
N LYS A 231 21.87 9.58 21.89
CA LYS A 231 20.46 9.99 21.98
C LYS A 231 20.31 11.41 22.54
N GLU A 232 21.16 11.81 23.48
CA GLU A 232 21.21 13.17 24.03
C GLU A 232 21.78 14.17 23.02
N GLN A 233 22.89 13.85 22.34
CA GLN A 233 23.42 14.67 21.26
C GLN A 233 22.42 14.88 20.12
N LEU A 234 21.68 13.83 19.73
CA LEU A 234 20.59 13.94 18.74
C LEU A 234 19.44 14.82 19.22
N LYS A 235 19.08 14.78 20.51
CA LYS A 235 18.07 15.67 21.11
C LYS A 235 18.54 17.11 21.19
N ALA A 236 19.80 17.36 21.55
CA ALA A 236 20.38 18.70 21.61
C ALA A 236 20.41 19.33 20.21
N LYS A 237 20.94 18.62 19.21
CA LYS A 237 20.92 19.07 17.80
C LYS A 237 19.50 19.32 17.28
N ALA A 238 18.52 18.49 17.67
CA ALA A 238 17.11 18.68 17.31
C ALA A 238 16.41 19.86 18.03
N LYS A 239 16.96 20.36 19.15
CA LYS A 239 16.46 21.58 19.82
C LYS A 239 17.09 22.86 19.25
N ALA A 240 18.35 22.80 18.82
CA ALA A 240 19.09 23.96 18.32
C ALA A 240 18.72 24.38 16.88
N THR A 241 18.28 23.45 16.03
CA THR A 241 17.82 23.80 14.67
C THR A 241 16.43 24.43 14.72
N PRO A 242 16.19 25.61 14.12
CA PRO A 242 14.86 26.22 14.06
C PRO A 242 13.87 25.25 13.40
N LYS A 243 12.63 25.22 13.93
CA LYS A 243 11.60 24.25 13.49
C LYS A 243 11.45 24.32 11.96
N PRO A 244 11.65 23.20 11.24
CA PRO A 244 11.63 23.22 9.78
C PRO A 244 10.28 23.71 9.27
N ARG A 245 10.30 24.72 8.37
CA ARG A 245 9.09 25.27 7.75
C ARG A 245 8.26 24.14 7.11
N LEU A 246 6.95 24.22 7.29
CA LEU A 246 5.95 23.26 6.75
C LEU A 246 5.08 23.88 5.65
N THR A 247 5.18 25.19 5.43
CA THR A 247 4.54 25.94 4.36
C THR A 247 5.49 26.00 3.16
N SER A 248 4.94 25.81 1.95
CA SER A 248 5.66 25.98 0.70
C SER A 248 5.98 27.46 0.49
N ARG A 249 7.20 27.77 0.04
CA ARG A 249 7.54 29.11 -0.50
C ARG A 249 7.08 29.26 -1.94
N LEU A 250 7.01 28.14 -2.68
CA LEU A 250 6.54 28.11 -4.05
C LEU A 250 5.01 28.27 -4.09
N ASN A 251 4.58 29.34 -4.73
CA ASN A 251 3.19 29.61 -5.08
C ASN A 251 3.00 29.29 -6.57
N PRO A 252 2.57 28.07 -6.94
CA PRO A 252 2.31 27.75 -8.35
C PRO A 252 1.12 28.57 -8.88
N PRO A 253 1.15 29.02 -10.14
CA PRO A 253 0.02 29.63 -10.81
C PRO A 253 -1.25 28.77 -10.66
N LYS A 254 -2.39 29.43 -10.42
CA LYS A 254 -3.69 28.75 -10.32
C LYS A 254 -4.17 28.39 -11.72
N GLN A 255 -4.74 27.20 -11.88
CA GLN A 255 -5.33 26.77 -13.16
C GLN A 255 -6.41 27.79 -13.62
N PRO A 256 -6.54 28.02 -14.95
CA PRO A 256 -7.52 28.93 -15.51
C PRO A 256 -8.94 28.44 -15.19
N MET A 257 -9.89 29.37 -15.14
CA MET A 257 -11.26 29.05 -14.79
C MET A 257 -11.99 28.40 -15.97
N ASN A 258 -12.84 27.42 -15.68
CA ASN A 258 -13.78 26.91 -16.67
C ASN A 258 -14.88 27.95 -16.96
N THR A 259 -15.55 27.88 -18.11
CA THR A 259 -16.64 28.80 -18.52
C THR A 259 -17.69 29.00 -17.42
N TRP A 260 -18.18 27.91 -16.84
CA TRP A 260 -19.10 27.93 -15.68
C TRP A 260 -18.52 28.67 -14.47
N SER A 261 -17.22 28.54 -14.21
CA SER A 261 -16.55 29.21 -13.08
C SER A 261 -16.32 30.70 -13.35
N ILE A 262 -16.08 31.10 -14.60
CA ILE A 262 -16.05 32.51 -15.03
C ILE A 262 -17.44 33.11 -14.83
N PHE A 263 -18.48 32.49 -15.39
CA PHE A 263 -19.87 32.92 -15.23
C PHE A 263 -20.29 33.01 -13.76
N LEU A 264 -20.05 31.97 -12.96
CA LEU A 264 -20.42 31.97 -11.53
C LEU A 264 -19.70 33.09 -10.76
N THR A 265 -18.47 33.43 -11.16
CA THR A 265 -17.70 34.54 -10.57
C THR A 265 -18.32 35.89 -10.93
N GLN A 266 -18.65 36.11 -12.21
CA GLN A 266 -19.36 37.30 -12.69
C GLN A 266 -20.74 37.45 -12.03
N TYR A 267 -21.54 36.38 -12.00
CA TYR A 267 -22.86 36.33 -11.36
C TYR A 267 -22.78 36.60 -9.86
N THR A 268 -21.78 36.04 -9.16
CA THR A 268 -21.53 36.32 -7.74
C THR A 268 -21.13 37.78 -7.53
N ALA A 269 -20.33 38.37 -8.41
CA ALA A 269 -19.95 39.78 -8.34
C ALA A 269 -21.16 40.71 -8.56
N GLY A 270 -22.01 40.43 -9.56
CA GLY A 270 -23.26 41.15 -9.79
C GLY A 270 -24.19 41.10 -8.58
N ARG A 271 -24.41 39.90 -7.99
CA ARG A 271 -25.18 39.79 -6.74
C ARG A 271 -24.55 40.51 -5.55
N LYS A 272 -23.22 40.62 -5.46
CA LYS A 272 -22.56 41.41 -4.40
C LYS A 272 -22.76 42.91 -4.58
N ALA A 273 -22.76 43.39 -5.81
CA ALA A 273 -23.01 44.79 -6.12
C ALA A 273 -24.48 45.19 -5.86
N ALA A 274 -25.43 44.29 -6.15
CA ALA A 274 -26.86 44.51 -5.94
C ALA A 274 -27.34 44.25 -4.50
N HIS A 275 -26.53 43.62 -3.64
CA HIS A 275 -26.90 43.30 -2.26
C HIS A 275 -26.59 44.47 -1.34
N ASN A 276 -27.62 45.16 -0.82
CA ASN A 276 -27.40 46.22 0.16
C ASN A 276 -26.94 45.61 1.49
N PRO A 277 -25.99 46.22 2.22
CA PRO A 277 -25.59 45.72 3.54
C PRO A 277 -26.73 45.75 4.57
N ALA A 278 -27.80 46.51 4.31
CA ALA A 278 -29.03 46.54 5.11
C ALA A 278 -29.90 45.27 4.95
N ASP A 279 -29.83 44.58 3.81
CA ASP A 279 -30.62 43.35 3.53
C ASP A 279 -30.10 42.13 4.32
N GLY A 280 -29.07 42.32 5.15
CA GLY A 280 -28.54 41.35 6.09
C GLY A 280 -27.31 40.61 5.57
N LYS A 281 -27.29 39.30 5.76
CA LYS A 281 -26.10 38.48 5.50
C LYS A 281 -26.08 37.99 4.06
N PHE A 282 -25.04 38.38 3.33
CA PHE A 282 -24.81 37.93 1.95
C PHE A 282 -24.95 36.40 1.79
N PRO A 283 -25.72 35.92 0.79
CA PRO A 283 -25.98 34.50 0.59
C PRO A 283 -24.71 33.63 0.46
N SER A 284 -24.83 32.37 0.88
CA SER A 284 -23.78 31.38 0.75
C SER A 284 -23.44 31.13 -0.72
N VAL A 285 -22.17 30.84 -1.01
CA VAL A 285 -21.73 30.43 -2.37
C VAL A 285 -22.53 29.23 -2.88
N ALA A 286 -23.01 28.36 -1.98
CA ALA A 286 -23.88 27.22 -2.33
C ALA A 286 -25.33 27.61 -2.67
N GLU A 287 -25.84 28.73 -2.17
CA GLU A 287 -27.13 29.31 -2.61
C GLU A 287 -26.96 29.99 -3.97
N ILE A 288 -25.93 30.82 -4.11
CA ILE A 288 -25.64 31.53 -5.37
C ILE A 288 -25.37 30.54 -6.50
N ALA A 289 -24.67 29.43 -6.24
CA ALA A 289 -24.45 28.38 -7.25
C ALA A 289 -25.74 27.62 -7.62
N ARG A 290 -26.72 27.49 -6.71
CA ARG A 290 -28.04 26.90 -7.05
C ARG A 290 -28.82 27.82 -7.98
N ASP A 291 -28.78 29.12 -7.72
CA ASP A 291 -29.53 30.13 -8.50
C ASP A 291 -28.84 30.46 -9.84
N ALA A 292 -27.51 30.42 -9.89
CA ALA A 292 -26.74 30.61 -11.12
C ALA A 292 -26.83 29.42 -12.09
N ALA A 293 -27.10 28.21 -11.60
CA ALA A 293 -27.16 27.00 -12.41
C ALA A 293 -28.29 26.96 -13.47
N PRO A 294 -29.53 27.43 -13.22
CA PRO A 294 -30.51 27.67 -14.28
C PRO A 294 -30.08 28.84 -15.17
N ALA A 295 -29.69 29.99 -14.60
CA ALA A 295 -29.29 31.16 -15.39
C ALA A 295 -28.19 30.87 -16.44
N TYR A 296 -27.21 30.00 -16.12
CA TYR A 296 -26.20 29.56 -17.09
C TYR A 296 -26.72 28.59 -18.16
N ARG A 297 -27.73 27.76 -17.83
CA ARG A 297 -28.40 26.89 -18.81
C ARG A 297 -29.20 27.72 -19.79
N ASP A 298 -29.90 28.74 -19.29
CA ASP A 298 -30.80 29.60 -20.06
C ASP A 298 -30.05 30.73 -20.82
N LEU A 299 -28.76 30.93 -20.50
CA LEU A 299 -27.86 31.88 -21.17
C LEU A 299 -27.83 31.70 -22.69
N SER A 300 -27.71 32.77 -23.47
CA SER A 300 -27.75 32.67 -24.93
C SER A 300 -26.52 31.91 -25.48
N PRO A 301 -26.59 31.32 -26.70
CA PRO A 301 -25.42 30.72 -27.32
C PRO A 301 -24.31 31.74 -27.59
N SER A 302 -24.64 33.03 -27.75
CA SER A 302 -23.67 34.11 -27.95
C SER A 302 -22.85 34.36 -26.69
N ASP A 303 -23.50 34.57 -25.54
CA ASP A 303 -22.80 34.83 -24.26
C ASP A 303 -21.98 33.60 -23.83
N LYS A 304 -22.48 32.39 -24.12
CA LYS A 304 -21.73 31.13 -23.94
C LYS A 304 -20.46 31.10 -24.80
N ALA A 305 -20.48 31.65 -26.01
CA ALA A 305 -19.30 31.78 -26.87
C ALA A 305 -18.29 32.82 -26.33
N GLU A 306 -18.74 33.94 -25.76
CA GLU A 306 -17.86 34.91 -25.11
C GLU A 306 -17.17 34.32 -23.86
N LEU A 307 -17.91 33.57 -23.05
CA LEU A 307 -17.36 32.84 -21.90
C LEU A 307 -16.34 31.77 -22.33
N LEU A 308 -16.57 31.09 -23.46
CA LEU A 308 -15.61 30.17 -24.07
C LEU A 308 -14.35 30.91 -24.52
N ARG A 309 -14.49 32.02 -25.25
CA ARG A 309 -13.35 32.86 -25.70
C ARG A 309 -12.51 33.31 -24.50
N THR A 310 -13.15 33.82 -23.45
CA THR A 310 -12.50 34.23 -22.20
C THR A 310 -11.78 33.06 -21.50
N ALA A 311 -12.37 31.86 -21.51
CA ALA A 311 -11.74 30.67 -20.94
C ALA A 311 -10.51 30.22 -21.75
N ASP A 312 -10.51 30.39 -23.07
CA ASP A 312 -9.38 30.06 -23.93
C ASP A 312 -8.26 31.12 -23.87
N GLU A 313 -8.61 32.40 -23.82
CA GLU A 313 -7.69 33.51 -23.49
C GLU A 313 -6.98 33.24 -22.13
N GLN A 314 -7.73 32.86 -21.10
CA GLN A 314 -7.15 32.51 -19.79
C GLN A 314 -6.26 31.27 -19.85
N LYS A 315 -6.55 30.26 -20.69
CA LYS A 315 -5.67 29.10 -20.89
C LYS A 315 -4.38 29.49 -21.59
N ALA A 316 -4.44 30.35 -22.61
CA ALA A 316 -3.27 30.84 -23.34
C ALA A 316 -2.35 31.66 -22.42
N ALA A 317 -2.91 32.64 -21.69
CA ALA A 317 -2.17 33.41 -20.69
C ALA A 317 -1.60 32.53 -19.58
N PHE A 318 -2.36 31.54 -19.09
CA PHE A 318 -1.86 30.59 -18.08
C PHE A 318 -0.68 29.76 -18.60
N ALA A 319 -0.63 29.39 -19.88
CA ALA A 319 0.50 28.65 -20.44
C ALA A 319 1.79 29.48 -20.41
N GLN A 320 1.71 30.78 -20.73
CA GLN A 320 2.82 31.73 -20.64
C GLN A 320 3.27 31.91 -19.19
N VAL A 321 2.36 32.25 -18.28
CA VAL A 321 2.64 32.42 -16.84
C VAL A 321 3.18 31.13 -16.20
N LEU A 322 2.76 29.95 -16.67
CA LEU A 322 3.31 28.67 -16.21
C LEU A 322 4.73 28.43 -16.73
N ALA A 323 5.06 28.84 -17.96
CA ALA A 323 6.40 28.77 -18.50
C ALA A 323 7.36 29.72 -17.76
N GLU A 324 6.97 30.99 -17.59
CA GLU A 324 7.69 32.00 -16.80
C GLU A 324 7.93 31.52 -15.36
N TRP A 325 6.87 31.02 -14.70
CA TRP A 325 6.99 30.47 -13.35
C TRP A 325 7.94 29.27 -13.31
N THR A 326 7.88 28.38 -14.30
CA THR A 326 8.77 27.20 -14.35
C THR A 326 10.22 27.62 -14.57
N ALA A 327 10.48 28.62 -15.42
CA ALA A 327 11.80 29.22 -15.61
C ALA A 327 12.31 29.92 -14.33
N SER A 328 11.43 30.54 -13.54
CA SER A 328 11.80 31.15 -12.25
C SER A 328 12.10 30.14 -11.14
N LEU A 329 11.87 28.84 -11.35
CA LEU A 329 12.13 27.82 -10.34
C LEU A 329 13.61 27.44 -10.28
N THR A 330 14.36 28.06 -9.37
CA THR A 330 15.73 27.61 -9.12
C THR A 330 15.77 26.15 -8.63
N PRO A 331 16.81 25.39 -9.01
CA PRO A 331 16.99 24.01 -8.56
C PRO A 331 17.03 23.85 -7.03
N GLU A 332 17.51 24.87 -6.29
CA GLU A 332 17.50 24.88 -4.83
C GLU A 332 16.08 25.08 -4.26
N MET A 333 15.28 25.99 -4.83
CA MET A 333 13.88 26.19 -4.42
C MET A 333 13.06 24.89 -4.58
N ILE A 334 13.31 24.12 -5.65
CA ILE A 334 12.70 22.80 -5.86
C ILE A 334 13.16 21.77 -4.80
N ARG A 335 14.44 21.80 -4.38
CA ARG A 335 14.93 20.93 -3.29
C ARG A 335 14.30 21.29 -1.95
N GLU A 336 14.19 22.59 -1.61
CA GLU A 336 13.51 23.07 -0.40
C GLU A 336 12.05 22.62 -0.37
N GLU A 337 11.30 22.86 -1.45
CA GLU A 337 9.90 22.45 -1.56
C GLU A 337 9.75 20.93 -1.48
N ASN A 338 10.64 20.16 -2.09
CA ASN A 338 10.64 18.70 -1.99
C ASN A 338 10.89 18.22 -0.56
N ALA A 339 11.77 18.87 0.20
CA ALA A 339 11.95 18.59 1.62
C ALA A 339 10.68 18.93 2.44
N ILE A 340 10.00 20.05 2.13
CA ILE A 340 8.73 20.44 2.76
C ILE A 340 7.62 19.41 2.44
N ARG A 341 7.47 19.00 1.17
CA ARG A 341 6.52 17.96 0.75
C ARG A 341 6.78 16.62 1.42
N ALA A 342 8.04 16.19 1.50
CA ALA A 342 8.42 14.97 2.21
C ALA A 342 8.07 15.03 3.71
N ARG A 343 8.33 16.17 4.39
CA ARG A 343 7.92 16.42 5.78
C ARG A 343 6.39 16.37 5.92
N ARG A 344 5.64 17.04 5.04
CA ARG A 344 4.16 17.02 5.05
C ARG A 344 3.60 15.61 4.81
N LYS A 345 4.20 14.82 3.91
CA LYS A 345 3.83 13.41 3.66
C LYS A 345 4.07 12.55 4.89
N LYS A 346 5.21 12.71 5.57
CA LYS A 346 5.53 12.02 6.85
C LYS A 346 4.54 12.39 7.98
N LEU A 347 3.95 13.59 7.94
CA LEU A 347 2.90 14.03 8.85
C LEU A 347 1.47 13.69 8.39
N GLY A 348 1.28 13.01 7.24
CA GLY A 348 -0.03 12.74 6.65
C GLY A 348 -0.76 13.97 6.08
N LYS A 349 -0.15 15.16 6.11
CA LYS A 349 -0.72 16.46 5.69
C LYS A 349 -0.56 16.78 4.19
N SER A 350 -0.05 15.84 3.39
CA SER A 350 0.06 15.97 1.94
C SER A 350 0.20 14.60 1.28
N ARG A 351 -0.43 14.44 0.11
CA ARG A 351 -0.19 13.33 -0.83
C ARG A 351 0.62 13.77 -2.06
N LYS A 352 0.94 15.07 -2.21
CA LYS A 352 1.68 15.59 -3.37
C LYS A 352 3.08 14.95 -3.45
N GLY A 353 3.45 14.49 -4.64
CA GLY A 353 4.78 13.95 -4.93
C GLY A 353 5.86 15.03 -4.99
N PRO A 354 7.15 14.62 -5.03
CA PRO A 354 8.23 15.55 -5.30
C PRO A 354 8.08 16.16 -6.70
N MET A 355 8.39 17.46 -6.81
CA MET A 355 8.63 18.12 -8.09
C MET A 355 9.87 17.55 -8.74
N LYS A 356 9.83 17.40 -10.06
CA LYS A 356 10.97 17.00 -10.87
C LYS A 356 11.78 18.25 -11.21
N LEU A 357 13.08 18.07 -11.36
CA LEU A 357 13.95 19.05 -12.00
C LEU A 357 14.00 18.72 -13.50
N GLU A 358 14.00 19.73 -14.35
CA GLU A 358 14.25 19.53 -15.79
C GLU A 358 15.70 19.05 -16.00
N GLY A 359 15.90 18.22 -17.02
CA GLY A 359 17.21 17.58 -17.28
C GLY A 359 17.68 16.57 -16.22
N GLN A 360 16.99 16.39 -15.09
CA GLN A 360 17.42 15.42 -14.07
C GLN A 360 17.37 13.98 -14.64
N PRO A 361 18.51 13.24 -14.65
CA PRO A 361 18.52 11.88 -15.16
C PRO A 361 17.60 10.99 -14.33
N LYS A 362 16.85 10.12 -15.02
CA LYS A 362 15.99 9.12 -14.38
C LYS A 362 16.88 7.99 -13.85
N ARG A 363 16.55 7.47 -12.66
CA ARG A 363 17.17 6.24 -12.17
C ARG A 363 16.90 5.10 -13.17
N PRO A 364 17.89 4.26 -13.49
CA PRO A 364 17.68 3.13 -14.36
C PRO A 364 16.71 2.13 -13.70
N PRO A 365 15.97 1.34 -14.50
CA PRO A 365 15.22 0.20 -14.00
C PRO A 365 16.15 -0.80 -13.27
N SER A 366 15.60 -1.54 -12.31
CA SER A 366 16.31 -2.70 -11.74
C SER A 366 16.25 -3.89 -12.71
N ALA A 367 17.10 -4.91 -12.53
CA ALA A 367 17.11 -6.13 -13.35
C ALA A 367 15.72 -6.79 -13.46
N TYR A 368 14.91 -6.77 -12.39
CA TYR A 368 13.50 -7.18 -12.45
C TYR A 368 12.65 -6.32 -13.39
N ILE A 369 12.78 -5.00 -13.34
CA ILE A 369 12.03 -4.12 -14.24
C ILE A 369 12.53 -4.26 -15.69
N LEU A 370 13.84 -4.43 -15.89
CA LEU A 370 14.45 -4.76 -17.18
C LEU A 370 13.88 -6.08 -17.74
N SER A 371 13.79 -7.12 -16.92
CA SER A 371 13.21 -8.41 -17.31
C SER A 371 11.74 -8.27 -17.70
N VAL A 372 10.95 -7.54 -16.90
CA VAL A 372 9.53 -7.27 -17.20
C VAL A 372 9.41 -6.50 -18.50
N THR A 373 10.23 -5.47 -18.74
CA THR A 373 10.22 -4.77 -20.04
C THR A 373 10.65 -5.69 -21.19
N LYS A 374 11.69 -6.52 -21.04
CA LYS A 374 12.19 -7.40 -22.10
C LYS A 374 11.18 -8.49 -22.47
N LEU A 375 10.62 -9.21 -21.50
CA LEU A 375 9.55 -10.20 -21.73
C LEU A 375 8.34 -9.58 -22.44
N VAL A 376 8.04 -8.32 -22.10
CA VAL A 376 6.94 -7.56 -22.71
C VAL A 376 7.25 -7.11 -24.14
N TYR A 377 8.47 -6.62 -24.42
CA TYR A 377 8.88 -6.18 -25.76
C TYR A 377 9.09 -7.37 -26.72
N GLN A 378 9.64 -8.50 -26.23
CA GLN A 378 9.79 -9.74 -27.01
C GLN A 378 8.44 -10.28 -27.50
N GLY A 379 7.39 -10.16 -26.69
CA GLY A 379 6.03 -10.55 -27.10
C GLY A 379 5.29 -9.55 -28.00
N LEU A 380 5.85 -8.36 -28.28
CA LEU A 380 5.14 -7.24 -28.91
C LEU A 380 5.71 -6.75 -30.26
N GLY A 381 6.80 -7.34 -30.76
CA GLY A 381 7.32 -7.06 -32.11
C GLY A 381 7.67 -5.59 -32.35
N PHE A 382 8.80 -5.14 -31.79
CA PHE A 382 9.45 -3.86 -32.14
C PHE A 382 8.56 -2.60 -32.00
N VAL A 383 8.26 -2.18 -30.77
CA VAL A 383 7.67 -0.86 -30.47
C VAL A 383 8.63 -0.05 -29.60
N SER A 384 8.89 1.20 -29.99
CA SER A 384 9.98 2.04 -29.48
C SER A 384 9.76 2.64 -28.08
N ASN A 385 10.81 3.31 -27.55
CA ASN A 385 11.10 3.69 -26.15
C ASN A 385 10.12 4.65 -25.40
N ALA A 386 8.80 4.61 -25.64
CA ALA A 386 7.81 5.53 -25.06
C ALA A 386 7.25 5.11 -23.67
N SER A 387 8.11 4.64 -22.76
CA SER A 387 7.68 4.04 -21.48
C SER A 387 7.33 5.03 -20.35
N LEU A 388 6.02 5.25 -20.11
CA LEU A 388 5.36 5.02 -18.82
C LEU A 388 3.84 5.27 -18.87
N VAL A 389 3.41 6.31 -19.61
CA VAL A 389 1.97 6.58 -19.87
C VAL A 389 1.35 5.42 -20.65
N LEU A 390 2.17 4.73 -21.45
CA LEU A 390 1.77 3.50 -22.12
C LEU A 390 1.31 2.40 -21.15
N PHE A 391 1.70 2.29 -19.87
CA PHE A 391 1.33 1.13 -19.05
C PHE A 391 -0.20 0.90 -18.94
N GLY A 392 -1.01 1.97 -18.93
CA GLY A 392 -2.48 1.86 -18.97
C GLY A 392 -3.07 1.66 -20.38
N ARG A 393 -2.34 2.04 -21.43
CA ARG A 393 -2.70 1.81 -22.85
C ARG A 393 -2.23 0.44 -23.35
N TRP A 394 -1.23 -0.11 -22.67
CA TRP A 394 -0.50 -1.36 -22.90
C TRP A 394 -1.28 -2.57 -22.39
N THR A 395 -1.86 -2.52 -21.18
CA THR A 395 -2.80 -3.54 -20.70
C THR A 395 -4.06 -3.65 -21.55
N SER A 396 -4.35 -2.64 -22.38
CA SER A 396 -5.42 -2.66 -23.38
C SER A 396 -4.95 -3.20 -24.75
N LYS A 397 -3.68 -2.99 -25.14
CA LYS A 397 -3.14 -3.55 -26.40
C LYS A 397 -2.79 -5.03 -26.27
N ILE A 398 -2.09 -5.43 -25.21
CA ILE A 398 -1.76 -6.85 -24.93
C ILE A 398 -3.01 -7.71 -24.76
N ARG A 399 -4.14 -7.12 -24.35
CA ARG A 399 -5.43 -7.83 -24.27
C ARG A 399 -5.94 -8.33 -25.63
N ASN A 400 -5.46 -7.75 -26.73
CA ASN A 400 -5.97 -8.00 -28.08
C ASN A 400 -4.97 -8.76 -28.98
N GLU A 401 -3.70 -8.90 -28.59
CA GLU A 401 -2.65 -9.55 -29.41
C GLU A 401 -2.17 -10.85 -28.75
N GLN A 402 -2.35 -12.00 -29.42
CA GLN A 402 -1.99 -13.34 -28.93
C GLN A 402 -0.47 -13.65 -29.07
N GLY A 403 0.39 -12.76 -28.57
CA GLY A 403 1.85 -12.96 -28.57
C GLY A 403 2.38 -13.78 -27.39
N VAL A 404 3.70 -13.93 -27.28
CA VAL A 404 4.41 -14.61 -26.17
C VAL A 404 4.01 -14.06 -24.79
N ALA A 405 3.70 -12.76 -24.71
CA ALA A 405 3.19 -12.14 -23.49
C ALA A 405 1.82 -12.70 -23.06
N GLY A 406 1.00 -13.18 -24.01
CA GLY A 406 -0.28 -13.84 -23.75
C GLY A 406 -0.13 -15.20 -23.05
N GLU A 407 0.96 -15.93 -23.31
CA GLU A 407 1.28 -17.19 -22.62
C GLU A 407 1.71 -16.93 -21.17
N VAL A 408 2.62 -15.97 -20.95
CA VAL A 408 3.10 -15.59 -19.61
C VAL A 408 1.96 -15.00 -18.76
N LEU A 409 1.09 -14.19 -19.36
CA LEU A 409 -0.04 -13.54 -18.67
C LEU A 409 -1.33 -14.37 -18.67
N LYS A 410 -1.40 -15.49 -19.40
CA LYS A 410 -2.54 -16.43 -19.45
C LYS A 410 -3.90 -15.77 -19.74
N GLY A 411 -3.91 -14.71 -20.55
CA GLY A 411 -5.11 -13.91 -20.85
C GLY A 411 -5.66 -13.08 -19.68
N GLU A 412 -4.96 -13.04 -18.53
CA GLU A 412 -5.40 -12.33 -17.33
C GLU A 412 -5.44 -10.81 -17.57
N THR A 413 -6.55 -10.18 -17.17
CA THR A 413 -6.80 -8.74 -17.36
C THR A 413 -6.61 -7.93 -16.09
N ASN A 414 -6.54 -8.58 -14.92
CA ASN A 414 -6.32 -7.95 -13.63
C ASN A 414 -4.84 -7.60 -13.43
N ILE A 415 -4.55 -6.30 -13.33
CA ILE A 415 -3.20 -5.75 -13.13
C ILE A 415 -2.45 -6.35 -11.92
N LEU A 416 -3.15 -6.78 -10.87
CA LEU A 416 -2.53 -7.41 -9.71
C LEU A 416 -2.09 -8.84 -10.02
N GLU A 417 -2.91 -9.62 -10.71
CA GLU A 417 -2.58 -10.99 -11.10
C GLU A 417 -1.51 -11.00 -12.20
N GLN A 418 -1.59 -10.10 -13.19
CA GLN A 418 -0.50 -9.84 -14.15
C GLN A 418 0.82 -9.55 -13.44
N SER A 419 0.81 -8.73 -12.37
CA SER A 419 2.02 -8.43 -11.59
C SER A 419 2.57 -9.65 -10.83
N ARG A 420 1.70 -10.59 -10.42
CA ARG A 420 2.11 -11.85 -9.79
C ARG A 420 2.68 -12.83 -10.81
N LEU A 421 2.08 -12.95 -12.00
CA LEU A 421 2.57 -13.79 -13.09
C LEU A 421 3.95 -13.34 -13.56
N LEU A 422 4.16 -12.03 -13.74
CA LEU A 422 5.48 -11.46 -14.04
C LEU A 422 6.51 -11.71 -12.92
N ALA A 423 6.09 -11.61 -11.65
CA ALA A 423 6.95 -11.92 -10.51
C ALA A 423 7.25 -13.43 -10.36
N ALA A 424 6.39 -14.31 -10.88
CA ALA A 424 6.64 -15.74 -10.97
C ALA A 424 7.60 -16.07 -12.13
N ALA A 425 7.38 -15.47 -13.31
CA ALA A 425 8.26 -15.60 -14.47
C ALA A 425 9.71 -15.14 -14.15
N TRP A 426 9.87 -13.98 -13.48
CA TRP A 426 11.19 -13.54 -12.98
C TRP A 426 11.85 -14.55 -12.04
N LYS A 427 11.08 -15.23 -11.19
CA LYS A 427 11.64 -16.25 -10.29
C LYS A 427 12.10 -17.48 -11.06
N SER A 428 11.38 -17.88 -12.11
CA SER A 428 11.71 -19.06 -12.94
C SER A 428 12.82 -18.86 -13.97
N LEU A 429 13.22 -17.62 -14.29
CA LEU A 429 14.41 -17.36 -15.13
C LEU A 429 15.66 -18.07 -14.57
N SER A 430 16.57 -18.47 -15.44
CA SER A 430 17.83 -19.11 -15.04
C SER A 430 18.75 -18.15 -14.26
N SER A 431 19.76 -18.68 -13.58
CA SER A 431 20.80 -17.86 -12.95
C SER A 431 21.60 -17.05 -13.97
N GLU A 432 21.79 -17.59 -15.18
CA GLU A 432 22.55 -16.96 -16.26
C GLU A 432 21.77 -15.78 -16.87
N GLU A 433 20.47 -15.95 -17.14
CA GLU A 433 19.58 -14.88 -17.61
C GLU A 433 19.51 -13.74 -16.58
N LYS A 434 19.39 -14.07 -15.29
CA LYS A 434 19.42 -13.08 -14.21
C LYS A 434 20.76 -12.36 -14.14
N ALA A 435 21.89 -13.07 -14.27
CA ALA A 435 23.21 -12.47 -14.26
C ALA A 435 23.42 -11.49 -15.42
N ALA A 436 22.98 -11.84 -16.64
CA ALA A 436 23.03 -10.94 -17.80
C ALA A 436 22.22 -9.65 -17.56
N LEU A 437 21.03 -9.75 -16.98
CA LEU A 437 20.20 -8.59 -16.63
C LEU A 437 20.78 -7.76 -15.46
N GLU A 438 21.57 -8.37 -14.57
CA GLU A 438 22.32 -7.65 -13.55
C GLU A 438 23.54 -6.91 -14.12
N VAL A 439 24.20 -7.42 -15.15
CA VAL A 439 25.29 -6.72 -15.86
C VAL A 439 24.74 -5.47 -16.54
N GLU A 440 23.68 -5.61 -17.34
CA GLU A 440 22.95 -4.48 -17.96
C GLU A 440 22.47 -3.46 -16.91
N GLN A 441 21.96 -3.92 -15.75
CA GLN A 441 21.60 -3.03 -14.66
C GLN A 441 22.81 -2.26 -14.10
N LYS A 442 23.98 -2.91 -13.94
CA LYS A 442 25.20 -2.28 -13.43
C LYS A 442 25.74 -1.22 -14.39
N GLU A 443 25.74 -1.50 -15.69
CA GLU A 443 26.11 -0.55 -16.75
C GLU A 443 25.16 0.66 -16.77
N ALA A 444 23.84 0.41 -16.78
CA ALA A 444 22.84 1.47 -16.72
C ALA A 444 22.92 2.29 -15.41
N LEU A 445 23.36 1.68 -14.31
CA LEU A 445 23.66 2.38 -13.05
C LEU A 445 24.92 3.23 -13.13
N ALA A 446 25.99 2.76 -13.79
CA ALA A 446 27.21 3.54 -14.00
C ALA A 446 26.92 4.79 -14.84
N ALA A 447 26.33 4.61 -16.03
CA ALA A 447 25.90 5.71 -16.90
C ALA A 447 24.95 6.70 -16.20
N TYR A 448 24.06 6.21 -15.33
CA TYR A 448 23.22 7.08 -14.50
C TYR A 448 24.01 7.88 -13.46
N GLN A 449 25.04 7.33 -12.82
CA GLN A 449 25.87 8.11 -11.88
C GLN A 449 26.68 9.18 -12.62
N GLU A 450 27.22 8.88 -13.80
CA GLU A 450 27.92 9.83 -14.66
C GLU A 450 26.99 10.97 -15.09
N ALA A 451 25.83 10.63 -15.68
CA ALA A 451 24.82 11.63 -16.07
C ALA A 451 24.36 12.47 -14.86
N LYS A 452 24.25 11.86 -13.67
CA LYS A 452 23.91 12.55 -12.42
C LYS A 452 25.04 13.45 -11.92
N ALA A 453 26.30 13.05 -12.07
CA ALA A 453 27.46 13.87 -11.73
C ALA A 453 27.56 15.08 -12.67
N ALA A 454 27.42 14.87 -13.98
CA ALA A 454 27.37 15.93 -14.99
C ALA A 454 26.20 16.90 -14.74
N PHE A 455 25.01 16.38 -14.43
CA PHE A 455 23.86 17.21 -14.03
C PHE A 455 24.16 18.02 -12.76
N GLN A 456 24.77 17.42 -11.74
CA GLN A 456 25.17 18.13 -10.52
C GLN A 456 26.27 19.17 -10.76
N ALA A 457 27.17 18.97 -11.72
CA ALA A 457 28.17 19.96 -12.13
C ALA A 457 27.50 21.16 -12.80
N LYS A 458 26.58 20.93 -13.76
CA LYS A 458 25.77 22.00 -14.39
C LYS A 458 25.00 22.81 -13.35
N LEU A 459 24.38 22.16 -12.36
CA LEU A 459 23.67 22.82 -11.26
C LEU A 459 24.57 23.67 -10.34
N LYS A 460 25.87 23.37 -10.27
CA LYS A 460 26.84 24.22 -9.53
C LYS A 460 27.28 25.41 -10.38
N GLN A 461 27.56 25.18 -11.67
CA GLN A 461 27.92 26.24 -12.61
C GLN A 461 26.81 27.30 -12.72
N SER A 462 25.54 26.88 -12.82
CA SER A 462 24.37 27.77 -12.83
C SER A 462 24.01 28.39 -11.47
N ALA A 463 24.86 28.22 -10.45
CA ALA A 463 24.72 28.83 -9.13
C ALA A 463 25.95 29.67 -8.74
N SER A 464 27.00 29.64 -9.56
CA SER A 464 28.19 30.50 -9.47
C SER A 464 28.21 31.61 -10.53
N ALA A 465 27.42 31.45 -11.58
CA ALA A 465 27.02 32.51 -12.52
C ALA A 465 25.68 33.10 -12.07
#